data_AF-J9G7X1-F1
#
_entry.id   AF-J9G7X1-F1
#
_cell.length_a   1.000
_cell.length_b   1.000
_cell.length_c   1.000
_cell.angle_alpha   90.00
_cell.angle_beta   90.00
_cell.angle_gamma   90.00
#
_symmetry.space_group_name_H-M   'P 1'
#
loop_
_entity.id
_entity.type
_entity.pdbx_description
1 polymer ?
#
loop_
_entity_poly.entity_id
_entity_poly.type
_entity_poly.pdbx_seq_one_letter_code
_entity_poly.pdbx_strand_id
1 'polypeptide(L)'
;EIGKVLDESKYEDIYAKNGYLRDAKSNRASNIIDLFTDKYKASVRLGLTKAPTVSSSVKVEVDVAYLDDYNKKNAQHFKLFPKELISLEEGGLMTINPESKLAELSFTVSGGDDLEEDVTYAIPFTVTEFGSDIQFKDEESRHCIYFVNDMRKKGDAFKGEGKPKGCLFFEVNDVNPLNALSFQLENGKYLWDAVVLFAANINYDAASGRPFVKCNPQVQLWLDNNESVLQPLRKRGIKVLLGILGNHDMAGVAQLSPQGCKDFARELARYCYAYDLDGVNFDDEWSDPNPDLNNPAFTNPSYEAGARLCLETKRAMPDKWVTVFDYGRMHGLNGVDGVDAAEYTDLAVPDYHGGAANRRGAMTKDHLAGFSMEFAIGRGPNLDDRHAQMFLENGYGWFMGFAANPNKYQTIWGRLTG
;
A
#
# COMPACT_ATOMS: atom_id res chain seq x y z
N GLU A 1 -8.02 -16.58 54.33
CA GLU A 1 -7.17 -15.41 54.08
C GLU A 1 -8.02 -14.29 53.53
N ILE A 2 -8.25 -13.24 54.34
CA ILE A 2 -8.94 -12.01 53.93
C ILE A 2 -7.82 -10.97 53.79
N GLY A 3 -7.67 -10.36 52.61
CA GLY A 3 -6.64 -9.34 52.36
C GLY A 3 -5.63 -9.63 51.25
N LYS A 4 -5.91 -10.53 50.29
CA LYS A 4 -5.15 -10.50 49.03
C LYS A 4 -5.57 -9.24 48.25
N VAL A 5 -4.62 -8.33 48.06
CA VAL A 5 -4.73 -7.23 47.08
C VAL A 5 -5.06 -7.90 45.75
N LEU A 6 -6.23 -7.57 45.18
CA LEU A 6 -6.57 -8.03 43.83
C LEU A 6 -5.55 -7.41 42.87
N ASP A 7 -4.93 -8.24 42.04
CA ASP A 7 -4.12 -7.77 40.93
C ASP A 7 -5.05 -7.20 39.85
N GLU A 8 -5.31 -5.89 39.95
CA GLU A 8 -6.16 -5.14 39.03
C GLU A 8 -5.41 -4.63 37.80
N SER A 9 -4.13 -5.00 37.59
CA SER A 9 -3.34 -4.58 36.41
C SER A 9 -4.05 -4.88 35.08
N LYS A 10 -4.87 -5.94 35.05
CA LYS A 10 -5.69 -6.35 33.89
C LYS A 10 -6.87 -5.40 33.60
N TYR A 11 -7.20 -4.50 34.53
CA TYR A 11 -8.26 -3.50 34.43
C TYR A 11 -7.71 -2.07 34.27
N GLU A 12 -6.39 -1.84 34.38
CA GLU A 12 -5.78 -0.52 34.16
C GLU A 12 -6.08 0.02 32.76
N ASP A 13 -6.07 -0.85 31.75
CA ASP A 13 -6.44 -0.52 30.36
C ASP A 13 -7.91 -0.08 30.22
N ILE A 14 -8.80 -0.49 31.13
CA ILE A 14 -10.20 -0.05 31.10
C ILE A 14 -10.30 1.42 31.46
N TYR A 15 -9.38 1.99 32.25
CA TYR A 15 -9.42 3.41 32.63
C TYR A 15 -8.50 4.29 31.76
N ALA A 16 -7.52 3.67 31.09
CA ALA A 16 -6.59 4.31 30.17
C ALA A 16 -7.27 5.10 29.04
N LYS A 17 -6.82 6.34 28.82
CA LYS A 17 -7.13 7.13 27.63
C LYS A 17 -5.97 7.01 26.64
N ASN A 18 -5.98 5.93 25.87
CA ASN A 18 -4.92 5.65 24.92
C ASN A 18 -5.10 6.52 23.67
N GLY A 19 -4.07 7.29 23.36
CA GLY A 19 -3.96 8.05 22.14
C GLY A 19 -3.34 7.23 21.01
N TYR A 20 -3.69 7.60 19.78
CA TYR A 20 -3.02 7.11 18.58
C TYR A 20 -2.96 8.20 17.49
N LEU A 21 -1.81 8.38 16.87
CA LEU A 21 -1.61 9.36 15.80
C LEU A 21 -1.70 8.67 14.42
N ARG A 22 -2.46 9.24 13.50
CA ARG A 22 -2.73 8.67 12.17
C ARG A 22 -2.90 9.77 11.13
N ASP A 23 -2.79 9.42 9.85
CA ASP A 23 -3.24 10.27 8.77
C ASP A 23 -4.77 10.41 8.78
N ALA A 24 -5.29 11.63 8.69
CA ALA A 24 -6.71 11.90 8.85
C ALA A 24 -7.56 11.35 7.69
N LYS A 25 -7.00 11.29 6.47
CA LYS A 25 -7.71 10.82 5.27
C LYS A 25 -7.74 9.30 5.17
N SER A 26 -6.57 8.67 5.24
CA SER A 26 -6.41 7.23 5.08
C SER A 26 -6.64 6.45 6.39
N ASN A 27 -6.59 7.14 7.53
CA ASN A 27 -6.62 6.55 8.87
C ASN A 27 -5.46 5.57 9.12
N ARG A 28 -4.35 5.70 8.38
CA ARG A 28 -3.16 4.87 8.51
C ARG A 28 -2.15 5.46 9.48
N ALA A 29 -1.40 4.60 10.17
CA ALA A 29 -0.24 5.02 10.97
C ALA A 29 0.98 5.35 10.08
N SER A 30 1.00 4.85 8.85
CA SER A 30 1.98 5.20 7.83
C SER A 30 1.32 5.49 6.50
N ASN A 31 1.68 6.58 5.83
CA ASN A 31 1.09 6.94 4.54
C ASN A 31 2.15 7.38 3.52
N ILE A 32 1.86 7.21 2.23
CA ILE A 32 2.74 7.64 1.13
C ILE A 32 2.17 8.92 0.52
N ILE A 33 3.02 9.93 0.33
CA ILE A 33 2.72 11.19 -0.36
C ILE A 33 3.55 11.23 -1.64
N ASP A 34 2.89 11.08 -2.78
CA ASP A 34 3.48 11.37 -4.08
C ASP A 34 3.23 12.84 -4.43
N LEU A 35 4.26 13.67 -4.29
CA LEU A 35 4.19 15.11 -4.49
C LEU A 35 4.26 15.45 -5.99
N PHE A 36 3.11 15.57 -6.66
CA PHE A 36 3.04 15.91 -8.09
C PHE A 36 3.02 17.41 -8.40
N THR A 37 2.76 18.25 -7.39
CA THR A 37 2.72 19.72 -7.49
C THR A 37 3.64 20.33 -6.44
N ASP A 38 3.87 21.65 -6.47
CA ASP A 38 4.77 22.29 -5.51
C ASP A 38 4.31 22.19 -4.04
N LYS A 39 3.03 21.90 -3.79
CA LYS A 39 2.47 21.81 -2.45
C LYS A 39 1.44 20.70 -2.36
N TYR A 40 1.58 19.85 -1.36
CA TYR A 40 0.59 18.85 -0.97
C TYR A 40 0.06 19.17 0.42
N LYS A 41 -1.26 19.28 0.56
CA LYS A 41 -1.92 19.49 1.85
C LYS A 41 -2.49 18.17 2.35
N ALA A 42 -2.18 17.83 3.59
CA ALA A 42 -2.71 16.68 4.30
C ALA A 42 -3.09 17.07 5.72
N SER A 43 -3.63 16.12 6.48
CA SER A 43 -3.94 16.33 7.89
C SER A 43 -3.56 15.12 8.71
N VAL A 44 -2.98 15.37 9.87
CA VAL A 44 -2.68 14.35 10.89
C VAL A 44 -3.77 14.42 11.96
N ARG A 45 -4.15 13.27 12.51
CA ARG A 45 -5.23 13.11 13.49
C ARG A 45 -4.72 12.37 14.72
N LEU A 46 -4.92 12.95 15.89
CA LEU A 46 -4.90 12.21 17.15
C LEU A 46 -6.30 11.67 17.41
N GLY A 47 -6.41 10.35 17.59
CA GLY A 47 -7.61 9.70 18.12
C GLY A 47 -7.40 9.23 19.55
N LEU A 48 -8.46 9.30 20.37
CA LEU A 48 -8.45 8.82 21.75
C LEU A 48 -9.50 7.72 21.94
N THR A 49 -9.16 6.68 22.70
CA THR A 49 -10.13 5.63 23.07
C THR A 49 -11.27 6.15 23.95
N LYS A 50 -11.03 7.24 24.69
CA LYS A 50 -11.95 7.87 25.64
C LYS A 50 -11.87 9.39 25.57
N ALA A 51 -12.97 10.06 25.93
CA ALA A 51 -12.98 11.51 26.03
C ALA A 51 -11.97 11.98 27.11
N PRO A 52 -11.21 13.05 26.86
CA PRO A 52 -10.30 13.61 27.84
C PRO A 52 -11.09 14.20 29.02
N THR A 53 -10.52 14.17 30.23
CA THR A 53 -11.19 14.72 31.43
C THR A 53 -11.09 16.25 31.54
N VAL A 54 -10.16 16.86 30.82
CA VAL A 54 -10.01 18.31 30.69
C VAL A 54 -9.91 18.67 29.21
N SER A 55 -10.45 19.84 28.84
CA SER A 55 -10.18 20.42 27.52
C SER A 55 -8.67 20.55 27.37
N SER A 56 -8.12 19.81 26.41
CA SER A 56 -6.68 19.66 26.22
C SER A 56 -6.35 19.99 24.77
N SER A 57 -5.36 20.86 24.61
CA SER A 57 -4.61 20.98 23.37
C SER A 57 -3.45 20.01 23.41
N VAL A 58 -3.10 19.47 22.26
CA VAL A 58 -1.90 18.65 22.06
C VAL A 58 -1.02 19.29 21.02
N LYS A 59 0.29 19.05 21.08
CA LYS A 59 1.23 19.57 20.08
C LYS A 59 1.85 18.45 19.26
N VAL A 60 1.87 18.63 17.94
CA VAL A 60 2.52 17.74 16.98
C VAL A 60 3.80 18.36 16.46
N GLU A 61 4.86 17.58 16.42
CA GLU A 61 6.18 17.98 15.92
C GLU A 61 6.85 16.83 15.14
N VAL A 62 7.92 17.15 14.41
CA VAL A 62 8.75 16.15 13.71
C VAL A 62 9.79 15.55 14.66
N ASP A 63 9.73 14.24 14.87
CA ASP A 63 10.64 13.47 15.74
C ASP A 63 11.77 12.78 14.96
N VAL A 64 12.93 13.41 14.93
CA VAL A 64 14.10 12.90 14.19
C VAL A 64 14.65 11.62 14.83
N ALA A 65 14.64 11.53 16.15
CA ALA A 65 15.19 10.37 16.86
C ALA A 65 14.33 9.13 16.59
N TYR A 66 13.00 9.29 16.51
CA TYR A 66 12.12 8.20 16.14
C TYR A 66 12.41 7.66 14.74
N LEU A 67 12.81 8.49 13.77
CA LEU A 67 13.17 7.99 12.44
C LEU A 67 14.42 7.10 12.48
N ASP A 68 15.43 7.46 13.27
CA ASP A 68 16.63 6.64 13.44
C ASP A 68 16.28 5.26 14.05
N ASP A 69 15.43 5.27 15.08
CA ASP A 69 14.93 4.04 15.72
C ASP A 69 14.05 3.22 14.76
N TYR A 70 13.17 3.88 14.00
CA TYR A 70 12.31 3.25 12.99
C TYR A 70 13.14 2.57 11.90
N ASN A 71 14.13 3.28 11.35
CA ASN A 71 15.03 2.75 10.32
C ASN A 71 15.80 1.54 10.85
N LYS A 72 16.37 1.63 12.06
CA LYS A 72 17.09 0.52 12.69
C LYS A 72 16.20 -0.69 12.95
N LYS A 73 15.00 -0.47 13.50
CA LYS A 73 14.03 -1.54 13.82
C LYS A 73 13.57 -2.29 12.57
N ASN A 74 13.33 -1.57 11.47
CA ASN A 74 12.75 -2.12 10.24
C ASN A 74 13.80 -2.46 9.17
N ALA A 75 15.10 -2.30 9.48
CA ALA A 75 16.21 -2.45 8.52
C ALA A 75 16.04 -1.57 7.26
N GLN A 76 15.64 -0.32 7.48
CA GLN A 76 15.41 0.70 6.45
C GLN A 76 16.44 1.83 6.55
N HIS A 77 16.47 2.69 5.53
CA HIS A 77 17.42 3.79 5.40
C HIS A 77 16.76 5.09 4.89
N PHE A 78 15.52 5.37 5.31
CA PHE A 78 14.80 6.58 4.86
C PHE A 78 15.49 7.85 5.34
N LYS A 79 15.61 8.83 4.44
CA LYS A 79 16.14 10.17 4.77
C LYS A 79 15.05 11.01 5.41
N LEU A 80 15.40 11.85 6.40
CA LEU A 80 14.45 12.81 6.96
C LEU A 80 14.07 13.84 5.88
N PHE A 81 12.77 14.07 5.69
CA PHE A 81 12.31 15.15 4.82
C PHE A 81 12.72 16.51 5.39
N PRO A 82 13.22 17.47 4.57
CA PRO A 82 13.70 18.76 5.08
C PRO A 82 12.61 19.51 5.85
N LYS A 83 12.91 19.89 7.10
CA LYS A 83 11.90 20.44 8.03
C LYS A 83 11.35 21.78 7.57
N GLU A 84 12.17 22.58 6.88
CA GLU A 84 11.82 23.86 6.28
C GLU A 84 10.78 23.74 5.16
N LEU A 85 10.62 22.55 4.58
CA LEU A 85 9.60 22.26 3.56
C LEU A 85 8.28 21.75 4.18
N ILE A 86 8.20 21.66 5.51
CA ILE A 86 7.01 21.24 6.26
C ILE A 86 6.42 22.45 6.98
N SER A 87 5.16 22.74 6.69
CA SER A 87 4.41 23.78 7.39
C SER A 87 3.26 23.15 8.16
N LEU A 88 3.31 23.21 9.49
CA LEU A 88 2.19 22.84 10.37
C LEU A 88 1.28 24.05 10.59
N GLU A 89 -0.04 23.90 10.45
CA GLU A 89 -0.98 24.94 10.87
C GLU A 89 -0.86 25.17 12.39
N GLU A 90 -1.27 26.35 12.88
CA GLU A 90 -1.30 26.69 14.33
C GLU A 90 0.00 26.35 15.10
N GLY A 91 1.15 26.34 14.43
CA GLY A 91 2.45 25.96 15.03
C GLY A 91 2.51 24.54 15.58
N GLY A 92 1.67 23.61 15.06
CA GLY A 92 1.58 22.23 15.54
C GLY A 92 0.51 21.98 16.60
N LEU A 93 -0.19 23.03 17.07
CA LEU A 93 -1.18 22.91 18.14
C LEU A 93 -2.52 22.38 17.61
N MET A 94 -2.98 21.26 18.17
CA MET A 94 -4.28 20.66 17.86
C MET A 94 -5.20 20.76 19.07
N THR A 95 -6.46 21.13 18.85
CA THR A 95 -7.47 21.13 19.92
C THR A 95 -8.27 19.83 19.89
N ILE A 96 -8.34 19.13 21.02
CA ILE A 96 -9.14 17.91 21.13
C ILE A 96 -10.61 18.28 21.24
N ASN A 97 -11.43 17.71 20.34
CA ASN A 97 -12.88 17.70 20.47
C ASN A 97 -13.29 16.53 21.39
N PRO A 98 -13.83 16.79 22.60
CA PRO A 98 -14.17 15.73 23.55
C PRO A 98 -15.32 14.81 23.09
N GLU A 99 -16.23 15.30 22.24
CA GLU A 99 -17.36 14.53 21.74
C GLU A 99 -16.92 13.50 20.70
N SER A 100 -16.12 13.93 19.72
CA SER A 100 -15.58 13.03 18.70
C SER A 100 -14.36 12.23 19.19
N LYS A 101 -13.70 12.70 20.26
CA LYS A 101 -12.44 12.15 20.80
C LYS A 101 -11.28 12.30 19.81
N LEU A 102 -11.35 13.29 18.94
CA LEU A 102 -10.37 13.54 17.88
C LEU A 102 -9.78 14.94 18.01
N ALA A 103 -8.51 15.07 17.64
CA ALA A 103 -7.89 16.35 17.28
C ALA A 103 -7.26 16.18 15.89
N GLU A 104 -7.43 17.17 15.01
CA GLU A 104 -6.88 17.16 13.67
C GLU A 104 -6.08 18.43 13.41
N LEU A 105 -5.03 18.30 12.62
CA LEU A 105 -4.19 19.40 12.20
C LEU A 105 -3.80 19.23 10.74
N SER A 106 -4.04 20.27 9.94
CA SER A 106 -3.52 20.26 8.58
C SER A 106 -2.05 20.65 8.55
N PHE A 107 -1.33 20.06 7.62
CA PHE A 107 0.04 20.41 7.30
C PHE A 107 0.23 20.46 5.79
N THR A 108 1.24 21.20 5.35
CA THR A 108 1.64 21.29 3.96
C THR A 108 3.06 20.77 3.81
N VAL A 109 3.24 19.87 2.84
CA VAL A 109 4.54 19.44 2.33
C VAL A 109 4.81 20.24 1.06
N SER A 110 5.95 20.92 1.00
CA SER A 110 6.35 21.70 -0.18
C SER A 110 7.48 21.02 -0.92
N GLY A 111 7.52 21.19 -2.24
CA GLY A 111 8.65 20.75 -3.04
C GLY A 111 9.89 21.60 -2.77
N GLY A 112 11.08 21.02 -2.95
CA GLY A 112 12.37 21.71 -2.82
C GLY A 112 13.32 21.33 -3.96
N ASP A 113 14.22 22.23 -4.32
CA ASP A 113 15.16 21.98 -5.43
C ASP A 113 16.29 21.01 -5.04
N ASP A 114 16.58 20.91 -3.74
CA ASP A 114 17.62 20.04 -3.16
C ASP A 114 17.12 18.62 -2.84
N LEU A 115 15.85 18.30 -3.14
CA LEU A 115 15.32 16.94 -3.01
C LEU A 115 15.94 16.04 -4.08
N GLU A 116 16.53 14.94 -3.65
CA GLU A 116 17.14 13.95 -4.54
C GLU A 116 16.03 13.21 -5.31
N GLU A 117 16.27 13.03 -6.61
CA GLU A 117 15.37 12.25 -7.45
C GLU A 117 15.44 10.77 -7.08
N ASP A 118 14.30 10.06 -7.13
CA ASP A 118 14.21 8.63 -6.79
C ASP A 118 14.58 8.29 -5.33
N VAL A 119 14.46 9.27 -4.43
CA VAL A 119 14.63 9.07 -2.98
C VAL A 119 13.31 9.25 -2.25
N THR A 120 12.91 8.23 -1.48
CA THR A 120 11.85 8.33 -0.49
C THR A 120 12.36 9.02 0.77
N TYR A 121 11.74 10.13 1.15
CA TYR A 121 11.96 10.81 2.42
C TYR A 121 10.89 10.45 3.46
N ALA A 122 11.16 10.65 4.73
CA ALA A 122 10.22 10.38 5.82
C ALA A 122 9.95 11.61 6.69
N ILE A 123 8.68 11.80 7.06
CA ILE A 123 8.21 12.76 8.06
C ILE A 123 7.62 11.98 9.24
N PRO A 124 8.38 11.77 10.34
CA PRO A 124 7.89 11.15 11.57
C PRO A 124 7.20 12.20 12.46
N PHE A 125 5.87 12.30 12.42
CA PHE A 125 5.15 13.14 13.39
C PHE A 125 4.97 12.42 14.72
N THR A 126 5.10 13.17 15.82
CA THR A 126 4.84 12.70 17.19
C THR A 126 4.01 13.72 17.96
N VAL A 127 3.37 13.28 19.04
CA VAL A 127 2.73 14.18 20.02
C VAL A 127 3.69 14.47 21.17
N THR A 128 4.08 15.73 21.38
CA THR A 128 5.09 16.13 22.39
C THR A 128 4.50 16.79 23.63
N GLU A 129 3.39 17.51 23.50
CA GLU A 129 2.69 18.13 24.61
C GLU A 129 1.27 17.55 24.67
N PHE A 130 0.87 16.97 25.79
CA PHE A 130 -0.46 16.39 25.97
C PHE A 130 -0.88 16.39 27.45
N GLY A 131 -2.20 16.34 27.70
CA GLY A 131 -2.75 16.30 29.05
C GLY A 131 -2.26 15.09 29.83
N SER A 132 -2.05 15.24 31.15
CA SER A 132 -1.54 14.17 32.02
C SER A 132 -2.43 12.92 32.09
N ASP A 133 -3.65 13.00 31.59
CA ASP A 133 -4.63 11.93 31.53
C ASP A 133 -4.68 11.20 30.19
N ILE A 134 -3.83 11.60 29.22
CA ILE A 134 -3.60 10.93 27.93
C ILE A 134 -2.30 10.13 28.05
N GLN A 135 -2.33 8.91 27.54
CA GLN A 135 -1.15 8.07 27.43
C GLN A 135 -1.11 7.37 26.07
N PHE A 136 0.03 6.81 25.73
CA PHE A 136 0.22 6.04 24.50
C PHE A 136 0.65 4.63 24.88
N LYS A 137 0.15 3.63 24.17
CA LYS A 137 0.42 2.21 24.47
C LYS A 137 1.90 1.89 24.26
N ASP A 138 2.47 2.47 23.22
CA ASP A 138 3.84 2.30 22.74
C ASP A 138 4.23 3.52 21.88
N GLU A 139 5.52 3.62 21.55
CA GLU A 139 6.01 4.70 20.68
C GLU A 139 5.31 4.67 19.30
N GLU A 140 4.99 3.50 18.75
CA GLU A 140 4.31 3.40 17.44
C GLU A 140 2.94 4.08 17.46
N SER A 141 2.17 3.91 18.54
CA SER A 141 0.89 4.61 18.71
C SER A 141 1.04 6.13 18.86
N ARG A 142 2.16 6.63 19.38
CA ARG A 142 2.40 8.09 19.48
C ARG A 142 2.78 8.72 18.14
N HIS A 143 3.17 7.92 17.16
CA HIS A 143 3.73 8.41 15.90
C HIS A 143 2.85 8.13 14.69
N CYS A 144 2.94 9.01 13.70
CA CYS A 144 2.46 8.79 12.35
C CYS A 144 3.59 9.15 11.38
N ILE A 145 3.92 8.25 10.46
CA ILE A 145 5.00 8.47 9.50
C ILE A 145 4.46 8.71 8.09
N TYR A 146 4.96 9.73 7.42
CA TYR A 146 4.67 9.98 6.00
C TYR A 146 5.91 9.74 5.16
N PHE A 147 5.80 8.89 4.13
CA PHE A 147 6.84 8.65 3.14
C PHE A 147 6.59 9.54 1.93
N VAL A 148 7.48 10.48 1.66
CA VAL A 148 7.32 11.52 0.65
C VAL A 148 8.21 11.24 -0.55
N ASN A 149 7.62 11.17 -1.73
CA ASN A 149 8.30 11.06 -3.02
C ASN A 149 8.09 12.35 -3.81
N ASP A 150 9.17 12.98 -4.28
CA ASP A 150 9.05 14.12 -5.19
C ASP A 150 8.77 13.65 -6.62
N MET A 151 7.52 13.83 -7.05
CA MET A 151 7.03 13.38 -8.36
C MET A 151 6.79 14.54 -9.33
N ARG A 152 7.18 15.78 -8.99
CA ARG A 152 6.92 16.98 -9.80
C ARG A 152 7.52 16.89 -11.21
N LYS A 153 8.66 16.20 -11.35
CA LYS A 153 9.33 15.95 -12.64
C LYS A 153 8.80 14.71 -13.38
N LYS A 154 7.91 13.93 -12.76
CA LYS A 154 7.41 12.62 -13.22
C LYS A 154 5.89 12.60 -13.31
N GLY A 155 5.29 13.72 -13.70
CA GLY A 155 3.84 13.94 -13.62
C GLY A 155 3.02 13.45 -14.82
N ASP A 156 3.60 12.74 -15.80
CA ASP A 156 2.89 12.40 -17.06
C ASP A 156 1.70 11.45 -16.84
N ALA A 157 1.74 10.58 -15.83
CA ALA A 157 0.60 9.73 -15.44
C ALA A 157 -0.40 10.42 -14.50
N PHE A 158 0.00 11.52 -13.85
CA PHE A 158 -0.85 12.25 -12.91
C PHE A 158 -1.93 13.05 -13.65
N LYS A 159 -3.17 12.57 -13.53
CA LYS A 159 -4.37 13.15 -14.17
C LYS A 159 -5.11 14.17 -13.29
N GLY A 160 -4.59 14.44 -12.09
CA GLY A 160 -5.17 15.37 -11.12
C GLY A 160 -5.66 14.68 -9.84
N GLU A 161 -5.76 15.46 -8.77
CA GLU A 161 -6.21 14.98 -7.46
C GLU A 161 -7.63 14.40 -7.52
N GLY A 162 -7.83 13.27 -6.83
CA GLY A 162 -9.14 12.61 -6.72
C GLY A 162 -9.71 12.04 -8.02
N LYS A 163 -8.95 12.02 -9.12
CA LYS A 163 -9.36 11.37 -10.37
C LYS A 163 -9.19 9.85 -10.29
N PRO A 164 -10.08 9.06 -10.92
CA PRO A 164 -9.88 7.62 -11.05
C PRO A 164 -8.57 7.30 -11.75
N LYS A 165 -7.93 6.22 -11.31
CA LYS A 165 -6.61 5.76 -11.76
C LYS A 165 -6.71 4.40 -12.44
N GLY A 166 -5.79 4.11 -13.35
CA GLY A 166 -5.71 2.83 -14.05
C GLY A 166 -4.61 1.93 -13.50
N CYS A 167 -4.91 0.65 -13.29
CA CYS A 167 -3.91 -0.40 -13.04
C CYS A 167 -3.94 -1.44 -14.17
N LEU A 168 -2.82 -1.68 -14.84
CA LEU A 168 -2.73 -2.60 -15.98
C LEU A 168 -1.80 -3.79 -15.72
N PHE A 169 -2.34 -4.99 -15.86
CA PHE A 169 -1.56 -6.22 -15.80
C PHE A 169 -1.06 -6.60 -17.20
N PHE A 170 0.25 -6.81 -17.32
CA PHE A 170 0.85 -7.36 -18.53
C PHE A 170 1.19 -8.83 -18.32
N GLU A 171 0.70 -9.71 -19.22
CA GLU A 171 1.28 -11.04 -19.38
C GLU A 171 2.67 -10.90 -20.01
N VAL A 172 3.68 -10.73 -19.15
CA VAL A 172 5.03 -10.34 -19.58
C VAL A 172 5.79 -11.45 -20.30
N ASN A 173 5.22 -12.66 -20.33
CA ASN A 173 5.71 -13.75 -21.17
C ASN A 173 5.62 -13.40 -22.67
N ASP A 174 4.59 -12.64 -23.05
CA ASP A 174 4.26 -12.36 -24.46
C ASP A 174 4.29 -10.88 -24.81
N VAL A 175 4.18 -9.97 -23.82
CA VAL A 175 4.04 -8.54 -24.07
C VAL A 175 5.07 -7.73 -23.27
N ASN A 176 5.76 -6.82 -23.97
CA ASN A 176 6.65 -5.86 -23.33
C ASN A 176 5.83 -4.81 -22.54
N PRO A 177 6.12 -4.58 -21.23
CA PRO A 177 5.38 -3.62 -20.40
C PRO A 177 5.53 -2.15 -20.85
N LEU A 178 6.54 -1.81 -21.67
CA LEU A 178 6.64 -0.50 -22.32
C LEU A 178 5.41 -0.14 -23.15
N ASN A 179 4.58 -1.13 -23.52
CA ASN A 179 3.31 -0.90 -24.20
C ASN A 179 2.30 -0.09 -23.35
N ALA A 180 2.52 0.12 -22.05
CA ALA A 180 1.77 1.12 -21.28
C ALA A 180 1.94 2.54 -21.89
N LEU A 181 3.13 2.77 -22.44
CA LEU A 181 3.53 3.67 -23.55
C LEU A 181 2.44 4.15 -24.49
N SER A 182 1.63 3.19 -24.94
CA SER A 182 0.71 3.38 -26.05
C SER A 182 -0.60 4.04 -25.59
N PHE A 183 -0.87 4.08 -24.29
CA PHE A 183 -2.15 4.51 -23.74
C PHE A 183 -2.08 5.95 -23.24
N GLN A 184 -2.23 6.91 -24.16
CA GLN A 184 -2.29 8.33 -23.86
C GLN A 184 -3.68 8.89 -24.11
N LEU A 185 -4.11 9.78 -23.22
CA LEU A 185 -5.24 10.67 -23.43
C LEU A 185 -4.87 11.73 -24.49
N GLU A 186 -5.86 12.37 -25.11
CA GLU A 186 -5.64 13.42 -26.11
C GLU A 186 -4.80 14.59 -25.58
N ASN A 187 -4.85 14.85 -24.28
CA ASN A 187 -4.06 15.89 -23.61
C ASN A 187 -2.61 15.44 -23.27
N GLY A 188 -2.20 14.25 -23.71
CA GLY A 188 -0.85 13.70 -23.53
C GLY A 188 -0.61 12.96 -22.21
N LYS A 189 -1.57 12.93 -21.27
CA LYS A 189 -1.43 12.17 -20.01
C LYS A 189 -1.54 10.66 -20.24
N TYR A 190 -0.77 9.87 -19.50
CA TYR A 190 -0.89 8.42 -19.53
C TYR A 190 -2.13 7.91 -18.79
N LEU A 191 -2.82 6.96 -19.41
CA LEU A 191 -4.04 6.36 -18.85
C LEU A 191 -3.74 5.54 -17.60
N TRP A 192 -2.68 4.72 -17.64
CA TRP A 192 -2.34 3.77 -16.60
C TRP A 192 -1.38 4.39 -15.58
N ASP A 193 -1.80 4.49 -14.32
CA ASP A 193 -1.02 5.01 -13.20
C ASP A 193 -0.14 3.93 -12.56
N ALA A 194 -0.52 2.66 -12.74
CA ALA A 194 0.24 1.50 -12.29
C ALA A 194 0.23 0.39 -13.34
N VAL A 195 1.30 -0.39 -13.38
CA VAL A 195 1.42 -1.62 -14.16
C VAL A 195 1.89 -2.77 -13.30
N VAL A 196 1.44 -3.98 -13.61
CA VAL A 196 1.85 -5.22 -12.94
C VAL A 196 2.56 -6.11 -13.95
N LEU A 197 3.78 -6.54 -13.61
CA LEU A 197 4.55 -7.54 -14.36
C LEU A 197 4.02 -8.93 -13.97
N PHE A 198 3.09 -9.47 -14.76
CA PHE A 198 2.40 -10.72 -14.46
C PHE A 198 3.04 -11.92 -15.17
N ALA A 199 3.69 -12.87 -14.48
CA ALA A 199 4.01 -12.84 -13.04
C ALA A 199 5.33 -13.56 -12.73
N ALA A 200 6.05 -13.08 -11.70
CA ALA A 200 6.94 -13.93 -10.93
C ALA A 200 6.12 -14.92 -10.08
N ASN A 201 6.78 -15.93 -9.54
CA ASN A 201 6.12 -17.00 -8.82
C ASN A 201 6.62 -17.14 -7.38
N ILE A 202 5.76 -17.65 -6.51
CA ILE A 202 6.20 -18.31 -5.29
C ILE A 202 6.38 -19.82 -5.57
N ASN A 203 7.53 -20.36 -5.17
CA ASN A 203 7.82 -21.79 -5.27
C ASN A 203 8.60 -22.25 -4.03
N TYR A 204 8.66 -23.56 -3.83
CA TYR A 204 9.44 -24.19 -2.77
C TYR A 204 10.87 -24.52 -3.22
N ASP A 205 11.88 -24.08 -2.47
CA ASP A 205 13.26 -24.54 -2.64
C ASP A 205 13.57 -25.65 -1.63
N ALA A 206 13.69 -26.88 -2.12
CA ALA A 206 14.00 -28.05 -1.29
C ALA A 206 15.39 -27.98 -0.64
N ALA A 207 16.35 -27.25 -1.23
CA ALA A 207 17.70 -27.16 -0.68
C ALA A 207 17.75 -26.24 0.57
N SER A 208 17.05 -25.10 0.52
CA SER A 208 16.93 -24.19 1.66
C SER A 208 15.73 -24.47 2.57
N GLY A 209 14.82 -25.34 2.15
CA GLY A 209 13.66 -25.75 2.93
C GLY A 209 12.59 -24.67 3.11
N ARG A 210 12.55 -23.66 2.24
CA ARG A 210 11.64 -22.51 2.36
C ARG A 210 11.08 -22.03 1.00
N PRO A 211 9.99 -21.24 1.00
CA PRO A 211 9.54 -20.52 -0.18
C PRO A 211 10.57 -19.49 -0.67
N PHE A 212 10.59 -19.24 -1.97
CA PHE A 212 11.41 -18.22 -2.63
C PHE A 212 10.68 -17.63 -3.85
N VAL A 213 11.13 -16.46 -4.30
CA VAL A 213 10.63 -15.79 -5.51
C VAL A 213 11.30 -16.44 -6.71
N LYS A 214 10.51 -17.15 -7.52
CA LYS A 214 10.96 -17.73 -8.77
C LYS A 214 10.55 -16.83 -9.94
N CYS A 215 11.53 -16.22 -10.59
CA CYS A 215 11.30 -15.54 -11.86
C CYS A 215 11.42 -16.56 -13.00
N ASN A 216 10.40 -16.62 -13.86
CA ASN A 216 10.56 -17.29 -15.15
C ASN A 216 11.54 -16.48 -16.04
N PRO A 217 12.05 -17.05 -17.16
CA PRO A 217 13.04 -16.36 -17.99
C PRO A 217 12.60 -14.98 -18.50
N GLN A 218 11.31 -14.78 -18.79
CA GLN A 218 10.81 -13.51 -19.31
C GLN A 218 10.72 -12.45 -18.21
N VAL A 219 10.22 -12.82 -17.03
CA VAL A 219 10.23 -11.91 -15.88
C VAL A 219 11.68 -11.52 -15.54
N GLN A 220 12.60 -12.49 -15.48
CA GLN A 220 14.00 -12.21 -15.21
C GLN A 220 14.62 -11.31 -16.28
N LEU A 221 14.31 -11.53 -17.57
CA LEU A 221 14.76 -10.67 -18.66
C LEU A 221 14.35 -9.21 -18.44
N TRP A 222 13.11 -8.95 -18.03
CA TRP A 222 12.64 -7.59 -17.78
C TRP A 222 13.28 -6.96 -16.55
N LEU A 223 13.56 -7.73 -15.50
CA LEU A 223 14.28 -7.27 -14.31
C LEU A 223 15.76 -6.96 -14.62
N ASP A 224 16.44 -7.83 -15.37
CA ASP A 224 17.82 -7.63 -15.80
C ASP A 224 17.98 -6.40 -16.70
N ASN A 225 16.94 -6.08 -17.48
CA ASN A 225 16.91 -4.93 -18.38
C ASN A 225 16.07 -3.76 -17.83
N ASN A 226 15.81 -3.72 -16.52
CA ASN A 226 14.88 -2.78 -15.88
C ASN A 226 15.14 -1.32 -16.27
N GLU A 227 16.39 -0.88 -16.38
CA GLU A 227 16.77 0.49 -16.75
C GLU A 227 16.22 0.93 -18.11
N SER A 228 16.11 0.00 -19.06
CA SER A 228 15.66 0.28 -20.42
C SER A 228 14.19 -0.04 -20.67
N VAL A 229 13.58 -0.90 -19.84
CA VAL A 229 12.21 -1.41 -20.07
C VAL A 229 11.22 -0.97 -18.98
N LEU A 230 11.65 -0.87 -17.73
CA LEU A 230 10.77 -0.55 -16.59
C LEU A 230 10.95 0.89 -16.11
N GLN A 231 12.18 1.35 -15.94
CA GLN A 231 12.46 2.71 -15.48
C GLN A 231 11.91 3.82 -16.39
N PRO A 232 11.78 3.66 -17.72
CA PRO A 232 11.08 4.63 -18.54
C PRO A 232 9.61 4.84 -18.17
N LEU A 233 8.94 3.83 -17.61
CA LEU A 233 7.57 3.95 -17.10
C LEU A 233 7.56 4.77 -15.80
N ARG A 234 8.46 4.43 -14.87
CA ARG A 234 8.60 5.11 -13.56
C ARG A 234 8.97 6.58 -13.69
N LYS A 235 9.88 6.91 -14.63
CA LYS A 235 10.24 8.30 -14.97
C LYS A 235 9.06 9.13 -15.51
N ARG A 236 7.95 8.49 -15.88
CA ARG A 236 6.70 9.14 -16.30
C ARG A 236 5.61 9.09 -15.22
N GLY A 237 5.94 8.64 -14.02
CA GLY A 237 5.04 8.57 -12.87
C GLY A 237 4.17 7.31 -12.84
N ILE A 238 4.43 6.33 -13.70
CA ILE A 238 3.72 5.05 -13.69
C ILE A 238 4.39 4.14 -12.68
N LYS A 239 3.64 3.65 -11.68
CA LYS A 239 4.13 2.68 -10.71
C LYS A 239 4.31 1.31 -11.36
N VAL A 240 5.44 0.66 -11.16
CA VAL A 240 5.74 -0.69 -11.68
C VAL A 240 5.77 -1.69 -10.53
N LEU A 241 4.83 -2.64 -10.55
CA LEU A 241 4.65 -3.65 -9.52
C LEU A 241 5.06 -5.03 -10.01
N LEU A 242 5.68 -5.84 -9.15
CA LEU A 242 5.94 -7.25 -9.43
C LEU A 242 4.72 -8.10 -9.08
N GLY A 243 4.14 -8.81 -10.05
CA GLY A 243 3.09 -9.79 -9.79
C GLY A 243 3.66 -11.08 -9.20
N ILE A 244 3.03 -11.61 -8.15
CA ILE A 244 3.40 -12.84 -7.45
C ILE A 244 2.23 -13.82 -7.50
N LEU A 245 2.43 -14.93 -8.20
CA LEU A 245 1.43 -15.97 -8.45
C LEU A 245 1.92 -17.33 -7.91
N GLY A 246 1.01 -18.18 -7.43
CA GLY A 246 1.35 -19.59 -7.16
C GLY A 246 1.81 -20.33 -8.42
N ASN A 247 2.51 -21.46 -8.25
CA ASN A 247 3.13 -22.14 -9.38
C ASN A 247 3.32 -23.65 -9.16
N HIS A 248 2.21 -24.31 -8.89
CA HIS A 248 2.01 -25.76 -8.93
C HIS A 248 2.91 -26.58 -7.99
N ASP A 249 3.30 -26.01 -6.86
CA ASP A 249 3.92 -26.74 -5.76
C ASP A 249 3.31 -26.35 -4.41
N MET A 250 3.87 -26.86 -3.32
CA MET A 250 3.40 -26.65 -1.96
C MET A 250 3.53 -25.21 -1.45
N ALA A 251 4.21 -24.30 -2.16
CA ALA A 251 4.30 -22.91 -1.76
C ALA A 251 3.20 -22.07 -2.41
N GLY A 252 2.54 -21.25 -1.59
CA GLY A 252 1.45 -20.39 -2.02
C GLY A 252 1.31 -19.15 -1.15
N VAL A 253 0.83 -18.06 -1.74
CA VAL A 253 0.76 -16.73 -1.10
C VAL A 253 -0.22 -16.69 0.07
N ALA A 254 -1.20 -17.61 0.12
CA ALA A 254 -2.17 -17.71 1.21
C ALA A 254 -2.03 -18.98 2.06
N GLN A 255 -0.83 -19.59 2.11
CA GLN A 255 -0.56 -20.80 2.91
C GLN A 255 0.82 -20.82 3.57
N LEU A 256 1.42 -19.63 3.77
CA LEU A 256 2.66 -19.49 4.53
C LEU A 256 2.38 -19.36 6.03
N SER A 257 3.25 -19.95 6.85
CA SER A 257 3.23 -19.74 8.30
C SER A 257 3.62 -18.29 8.64
N PRO A 258 3.41 -17.80 9.88
CA PRO A 258 3.84 -16.46 10.27
C PRO A 258 5.34 -16.20 10.02
N GLN A 259 6.20 -17.19 10.22
CA GLN A 259 7.63 -17.06 9.90
C GLN A 259 7.87 -17.11 8.39
N GLY A 260 7.18 -18.00 7.67
CA GLY A 260 7.24 -18.06 6.21
C GLY A 260 6.85 -16.73 5.55
N CYS A 261 5.80 -16.06 6.03
CA CYS A 261 5.41 -14.74 5.56
C CYS A 261 6.51 -13.70 5.77
N LYS A 262 7.15 -13.66 6.96
CA LYS A 262 8.24 -12.73 7.25
C LYS A 262 9.46 -12.96 6.37
N ASP A 263 9.78 -14.22 6.09
CA ASP A 263 10.94 -14.59 5.28
C ASP A 263 10.70 -14.23 3.82
N PHE A 264 9.53 -14.59 3.29
CA PHE A 264 9.15 -14.30 1.91
C PHE A 264 8.94 -12.79 1.67
N ALA A 265 8.31 -12.07 2.60
CA ALA A 265 8.17 -10.62 2.56
C ALA A 265 9.51 -9.87 2.47
N ARG A 266 10.53 -10.32 3.24
CA ARG A 266 11.88 -9.75 3.16
C ARG A 266 12.53 -10.02 1.81
N GLU A 267 12.27 -11.16 1.20
CA GLU A 267 12.74 -11.46 -0.15
C GLU A 267 12.06 -10.57 -1.19
N LEU A 268 10.74 -10.39 -1.12
CA LEU A 268 10.00 -9.47 -2.00
C LEU A 268 10.52 -8.03 -1.89
N ALA A 269 10.72 -7.53 -0.67
CA ALA A 269 11.31 -6.22 -0.44
C ALA A 269 12.68 -6.08 -1.11
N ARG A 270 13.54 -7.11 -1.00
CA ARG A 270 14.85 -7.12 -1.69
C ARG A 270 14.71 -7.03 -3.20
N TYR A 271 13.77 -7.75 -3.82
CA TYR A 271 13.50 -7.61 -5.25
C TYR A 271 13.04 -6.18 -5.59
N CYS A 272 12.08 -5.62 -4.85
CA CYS A 272 11.57 -4.29 -5.11
C CYS A 272 12.63 -3.19 -4.92
N TYR A 273 13.54 -3.32 -3.96
CA TYR A 273 14.64 -2.35 -3.80
C TYR A 273 15.79 -2.57 -4.78
N ALA A 274 16.12 -3.83 -5.12
CA ALA A 274 17.23 -4.12 -6.04
C ALA A 274 16.93 -3.73 -7.49
N TYR A 275 15.67 -3.85 -7.93
CA TYR A 275 15.24 -3.49 -9.29
C TYR A 275 14.48 -2.16 -9.34
N ASP A 276 14.46 -1.41 -8.24
CA ASP A 276 13.76 -0.14 -8.07
C ASP A 276 12.32 -0.19 -8.61
N LEU A 277 11.54 -1.12 -8.05
CA LEU A 277 10.11 -1.31 -8.30
C LEU A 277 9.27 -0.65 -7.21
N ASP A 278 8.03 -0.33 -7.53
CA ASP A 278 7.12 0.43 -6.67
C ASP A 278 6.28 -0.44 -5.73
N GLY A 279 6.38 -1.77 -5.84
CA GLY A 279 5.68 -2.70 -4.96
C GLY A 279 5.37 -4.05 -5.59
N VAL A 280 4.34 -4.72 -5.05
CA VAL A 280 3.89 -6.05 -5.47
C VAL A 280 2.38 -6.12 -5.70
N ASN A 281 1.97 -7.10 -6.51
CA ASN A 281 0.61 -7.60 -6.55
C ASN A 281 0.60 -9.09 -6.18
N PHE A 282 -0.31 -9.50 -5.30
CA PHE A 282 -0.51 -10.90 -4.95
C PHE A 282 -1.76 -11.49 -5.59
N ASP A 283 -1.60 -12.69 -6.14
CA ASP A 283 -2.66 -13.48 -6.75
C ASP A 283 -2.60 -14.93 -6.24
N ASP A 284 -3.66 -15.37 -5.55
CA ASP A 284 -3.76 -16.69 -4.93
C ASP A 284 -4.42 -17.70 -5.87
N GLU A 285 -3.69 -18.04 -6.93
CA GLU A 285 -4.04 -19.13 -7.84
C GLU A 285 -2.86 -20.10 -7.99
N TRP A 286 -3.16 -21.30 -8.49
CA TRP A 286 -2.19 -22.29 -8.98
C TRP A 286 -1.24 -22.93 -7.96
N SER A 287 -1.35 -22.64 -6.66
CA SER A 287 -0.61 -23.39 -5.63
C SER A 287 -1.26 -24.78 -5.38
N ASP A 288 -0.48 -25.79 -4.98
CA ASP A 288 -1.06 -27.02 -4.43
C ASP A 288 -1.69 -26.69 -3.07
N PRO A 289 -3.00 -26.93 -2.88
CA PRO A 289 -3.69 -26.61 -1.63
C PRO A 289 -3.29 -27.51 -0.44
N ASN A 290 -2.41 -28.50 -0.65
CA ASN A 290 -1.95 -29.44 0.38
C ASN A 290 -0.45 -29.28 0.67
N PRO A 291 -0.02 -28.18 1.32
CA PRO A 291 1.38 -28.04 1.70
C PRO A 291 1.80 -29.09 2.74
N ASP A 292 3.09 -29.44 2.76
CA ASP A 292 3.67 -30.23 3.86
C ASP A 292 3.67 -29.42 5.16
N LEU A 293 2.72 -29.70 6.03
CA LEU A 293 2.56 -29.04 7.32
C LEU A 293 3.64 -29.41 8.34
N ASN A 294 4.54 -30.37 8.04
CA ASN A 294 5.74 -30.60 8.84
C ASN A 294 6.83 -29.57 8.55
N ASN A 295 6.76 -28.88 7.40
CA ASN A 295 7.68 -27.81 7.10
C ASN A 295 7.23 -26.52 7.81
N PRO A 296 8.10 -25.90 8.63
CA PRO A 296 7.73 -24.74 9.46
C PRO A 296 7.42 -23.47 8.66
N ALA A 297 7.72 -23.42 7.36
CA ALA A 297 7.40 -22.27 6.51
C ALA A 297 5.93 -22.24 6.06
N PHE A 298 5.16 -23.32 6.27
CA PHE A 298 3.81 -23.47 5.75
C PHE A 298 2.75 -23.63 6.85
N THR A 299 1.51 -23.35 6.47
CA THR A 299 0.30 -23.59 7.26
C THR A 299 -0.83 -23.99 6.32
N ASN A 300 -2.00 -24.31 6.86
CA ASN A 300 -3.18 -24.58 6.04
C ASN A 300 -3.58 -23.32 5.24
N PRO A 301 -3.98 -23.46 3.96
CA PRO A 301 -4.42 -22.32 3.15
C PRO A 301 -5.58 -21.55 3.82
N SER A 302 -5.41 -20.26 4.03
CA SER A 302 -6.37 -19.43 4.77
C SER A 302 -6.30 -17.95 4.39
N TYR A 303 -7.42 -17.23 4.57
CA TYR A 303 -7.43 -15.78 4.44
C TYR A 303 -6.50 -15.10 5.46
N GLU A 304 -6.24 -15.74 6.61
CA GLU A 304 -5.31 -15.24 7.61
C GLU A 304 -3.86 -15.27 7.11
N ALA A 305 -3.44 -16.36 6.47
CA ALA A 305 -2.11 -16.46 5.88
C ALA A 305 -1.90 -15.45 4.72
N GLY A 306 -2.92 -15.25 3.87
CA GLY A 306 -2.88 -14.21 2.82
C GLY A 306 -2.77 -12.80 3.41
N ALA A 307 -3.63 -12.44 4.36
CA ALA A 307 -3.58 -11.15 5.04
C ALA A 307 -2.25 -10.93 5.80
N ARG A 308 -1.73 -11.98 6.45
CA ARG A 308 -0.43 -11.97 7.11
C ARG A 308 0.68 -11.62 6.12
N LEU A 309 0.70 -12.26 4.95
CA LEU A 309 1.73 -11.99 3.95
C LEU A 309 1.68 -10.53 3.50
N CYS A 310 0.50 -9.97 3.25
CA CYS A 310 0.37 -8.54 2.94
C CYS A 310 0.93 -7.65 4.06
N LEU A 311 0.58 -7.94 5.33
CA LEU A 311 1.06 -7.17 6.47
C LEU A 311 2.60 -7.24 6.61
N GLU A 312 3.19 -8.44 6.58
CA GLU A 312 4.65 -8.57 6.69
C GLU A 312 5.37 -7.94 5.49
N THR A 313 4.76 -8.01 4.30
CA THR A 313 5.29 -7.34 3.10
C THR A 313 5.26 -5.82 3.25
N LYS A 314 4.16 -5.25 3.75
CA LYS A 314 4.08 -3.81 4.02
C LYS A 314 5.08 -3.37 5.09
N ARG A 315 5.30 -4.18 6.13
CA ARG A 315 6.34 -3.92 7.14
C ARG A 315 7.76 -3.94 6.55
N ALA A 316 8.02 -4.87 5.63
CA ALA A 316 9.32 -5.02 5.00
C ALA A 316 9.65 -3.93 3.96
N MET A 317 8.63 -3.27 3.40
CA MET A 317 8.79 -2.17 2.44
C MET A 317 7.65 -1.13 2.57
N PRO A 318 7.66 -0.32 3.65
CA PRO A 318 6.52 0.51 4.04
C PRO A 318 6.23 1.69 3.09
N ASP A 319 7.23 2.10 2.30
CA ASP A 319 7.14 3.11 1.25
C ASP A 319 6.68 2.55 -0.11
N LYS A 320 6.54 1.23 -0.23
CA LYS A 320 6.11 0.54 -1.45
C LYS A 320 4.66 0.08 -1.36
N TRP A 321 4.08 -0.22 -2.51
CA TRP A 321 2.70 -0.67 -2.61
C TRP A 321 2.56 -2.18 -2.39
N VAL A 322 1.55 -2.54 -1.61
CA VAL A 322 1.07 -3.92 -1.49
C VAL A 322 -0.34 -3.96 -2.05
N THR A 323 -0.49 -4.67 -3.17
CA THR A 323 -1.77 -4.76 -3.90
C THR A 323 -2.20 -6.21 -4.03
N VAL A 324 -3.50 -6.44 -4.21
CA VAL A 324 -4.07 -7.79 -4.27
C VAL A 324 -5.06 -7.91 -5.43
N PHE A 325 -5.02 -9.06 -6.10
CA PHE A 325 -6.18 -9.55 -6.83
C PHE A 325 -7.16 -10.15 -5.82
N ASP A 326 -8.41 -9.68 -5.83
CA ASP A 326 -9.48 -10.14 -4.92
C ASP A 326 -10.02 -11.49 -5.40
N TYR A 327 -9.17 -12.50 -5.29
CA TYR A 327 -9.40 -13.88 -5.69
C TYR A 327 -8.71 -14.85 -4.73
N GLY A 328 -9.12 -16.13 -4.79
CA GLY A 328 -8.63 -17.16 -3.90
C GLY A 328 -8.81 -16.77 -2.43
N ARG A 329 -7.73 -16.85 -1.65
CA ARG A 329 -7.69 -16.47 -0.24
C ARG A 329 -6.90 -15.19 0.01
N MET A 330 -6.63 -14.38 -1.01
CA MET A 330 -5.76 -13.21 -0.88
C MET A 330 -6.40 -12.02 -0.16
N HIS A 331 -7.73 -11.83 -0.29
CA HIS A 331 -8.42 -10.61 0.17
C HIS A 331 -9.75 -10.87 0.90
N GLY A 332 -9.69 -11.57 2.05
CA GLY A 332 -10.89 -11.97 2.80
C GLY A 332 -11.10 -11.36 4.19
N LEU A 333 -10.04 -10.88 4.86
CA LEU A 333 -10.13 -10.41 6.24
C LEU A 333 -10.15 -8.89 6.35
N ASN A 334 -10.82 -8.39 7.39
CA ASN A 334 -10.79 -6.96 7.75
C ASN A 334 -9.49 -6.52 8.42
N GLY A 335 -8.66 -7.46 8.86
CA GLY A 335 -7.39 -7.21 9.52
C GLY A 335 -6.79 -8.50 10.06
N VAL A 336 -5.53 -8.41 10.50
CA VAL A 336 -4.75 -9.51 11.08
C VAL A 336 -3.82 -8.96 12.16
N ASP A 337 -3.64 -9.66 13.29
CA ASP A 337 -2.92 -9.16 14.48
C ASP A 337 -3.40 -7.82 15.03
N GLY A 338 -4.70 -7.54 14.90
CA GLY A 338 -5.27 -6.25 15.29
C GLY A 338 -4.84 -5.08 14.40
N VAL A 339 -4.15 -5.34 13.27
CA VAL A 339 -3.84 -4.36 12.25
C VAL A 339 -4.92 -4.42 11.17
N ASP A 340 -5.56 -3.29 10.90
CA ASP A 340 -6.63 -3.17 9.90
C ASP A 340 -6.10 -3.35 8.47
N ALA A 341 -6.89 -3.94 7.58
CA ALA A 341 -6.53 -4.17 6.18
C ALA A 341 -6.17 -2.89 5.42
N ALA A 342 -6.72 -1.75 5.82
CA ALA A 342 -6.36 -0.47 5.26
C ALA A 342 -4.88 -0.15 5.45
N GLU A 343 -4.18 -0.65 6.48
CA GLU A 343 -2.76 -0.36 6.72
C GLU A 343 -1.83 -1.05 5.73
N TYR A 344 -2.23 -2.22 5.20
CA TYR A 344 -1.35 -3.09 4.42
C TYR A 344 -1.85 -3.39 3.01
N THR A 345 -3.02 -2.90 2.61
CA THR A 345 -3.53 -3.05 1.24
C THR A 345 -3.72 -1.68 0.60
N ASP A 346 -2.83 -1.33 -0.34
CA ASP A 346 -2.87 -0.06 -1.10
C ASP A 346 -3.89 -0.08 -2.23
N LEU A 347 -4.09 -1.24 -2.87
CA LEU A 347 -5.06 -1.44 -3.94
C LEU A 347 -5.58 -2.88 -3.95
N ALA A 348 -6.89 -3.05 -4.03
CA ALA A 348 -7.54 -4.31 -4.36
C ALA A 348 -8.27 -4.20 -5.70
N VAL A 349 -8.06 -5.18 -6.59
CA VAL A 349 -8.72 -5.25 -7.90
C VAL A 349 -9.56 -6.53 -8.01
N PRO A 350 -10.81 -6.49 -8.51
CA PRO A 350 -11.71 -7.65 -8.58
C PRO A 350 -11.42 -8.55 -9.78
N ASP A 351 -12.02 -9.74 -9.82
CA ASP A 351 -12.14 -10.55 -11.04
C ASP A 351 -12.94 -9.79 -12.14
N TYR A 352 -12.94 -10.32 -13.36
CA TYR A 352 -13.49 -9.73 -14.59
C TYR A 352 -15.02 -9.71 -14.66
N HIS A 353 -15.69 -9.42 -13.54
CA HIS A 353 -17.13 -9.24 -13.45
C HIS A 353 -17.51 -7.75 -13.32
N GLY A 354 -18.80 -7.44 -13.46
CA GLY A 354 -19.33 -6.07 -13.41
C GLY A 354 -19.41 -5.47 -12.00
N GLY A 355 -18.43 -5.73 -11.12
CA GLY A 355 -18.47 -5.36 -9.71
C GLY A 355 -17.10 -4.98 -9.16
N ALA A 356 -17.11 -4.17 -8.10
CA ALA A 356 -15.90 -3.65 -7.47
C ALA A 356 -15.21 -4.71 -6.60
N ALA A 357 -13.92 -4.49 -6.31
CA ALA A 357 -13.21 -5.25 -5.27
C ALA A 357 -13.91 -5.08 -3.92
N ASN A 358 -13.88 -6.14 -3.11
CA ASN A 358 -14.51 -6.12 -1.81
C ASN A 358 -13.79 -5.16 -0.86
N ARG A 359 -14.56 -4.32 -0.17
CA ARG A 359 -14.02 -3.51 0.93
C ARG A 359 -13.69 -4.41 2.13
N ARG A 360 -12.53 -4.16 2.74
CA ARG A 360 -12.10 -4.79 3.99
C ARG A 360 -11.72 -3.71 5.01
N GLY A 361 -12.01 -3.97 6.28
CA GLY A 361 -11.64 -3.07 7.39
C GLY A 361 -12.07 -1.63 7.14
N ALA A 362 -11.16 -0.70 7.40
CA ALA A 362 -11.33 0.73 7.20
C ALA A 362 -11.01 1.21 5.77
N MET A 363 -10.79 0.31 4.80
CA MET A 363 -10.49 0.71 3.42
C MET A 363 -11.60 1.59 2.85
N THR A 364 -11.22 2.72 2.28
CA THR A 364 -12.11 3.58 1.49
C THR A 364 -12.16 3.12 0.03
N LYS A 365 -13.06 3.71 -0.78
CA LYS A 365 -13.14 3.41 -2.21
C LYS A 365 -11.91 3.86 -3.01
N ASP A 366 -11.06 4.72 -2.45
CA ASP A 366 -9.76 5.12 -3.03
C ASP A 366 -8.81 3.91 -3.17
N HIS A 367 -9.02 2.83 -2.40
CA HIS A 367 -8.22 1.60 -2.45
C HIS A 367 -8.82 0.52 -3.36
N LEU A 368 -9.97 0.75 -3.98
CA LEU A 368 -10.75 -0.30 -4.63
C LEU A 368 -10.92 0.00 -6.11
N ALA A 369 -10.67 -1.01 -6.94
CA ALA A 369 -11.08 -0.94 -8.33
C ALA A 369 -12.59 -1.19 -8.47
N GLY A 370 -13.26 -0.37 -9.27
CA GLY A 370 -14.70 -0.44 -9.51
C GLY A 370 -15.10 -1.60 -10.42
N PHE A 371 -14.20 -2.05 -11.30
CA PHE A 371 -14.29 -3.27 -12.09
C PHE A 371 -12.94 -3.58 -12.76
N SER A 372 -12.88 -4.74 -13.41
CA SER A 372 -11.73 -5.23 -14.16
C SER A 372 -12.10 -5.61 -15.60
N MET A 373 -11.20 -5.33 -16.54
CA MET A 373 -11.35 -5.60 -17.98
C MET A 373 -10.33 -6.65 -18.40
N GLU A 374 -10.78 -7.81 -18.89
CA GLU A 374 -9.89 -8.75 -19.54
C GLU A 374 -9.83 -8.46 -21.04
N PHE A 375 -8.72 -7.89 -21.52
CA PHE A 375 -8.52 -7.52 -22.91
C PHE A 375 -8.20 -8.69 -23.84
N ALA A 376 -7.59 -9.78 -23.38
CA ALA A 376 -7.26 -10.88 -24.27
C ALA A 376 -8.52 -11.68 -24.65
N ILE A 377 -9.44 -11.94 -23.72
CA ILE A 377 -10.66 -12.73 -24.01
C ILE A 377 -11.96 -11.93 -23.99
N GLY A 378 -11.90 -10.60 -23.78
CA GLY A 378 -13.07 -9.72 -23.91
C GLY A 378 -14.05 -9.80 -22.74
N ARG A 379 -13.61 -10.17 -21.53
CA ARG A 379 -14.44 -10.23 -20.31
C ARG A 379 -14.44 -8.90 -19.55
N GLY A 380 -15.48 -8.71 -18.74
CA GLY A 380 -15.66 -7.52 -17.91
C GLY A 380 -16.31 -6.34 -18.65
N PRO A 381 -16.62 -5.24 -17.94
CA PRO A 381 -17.21 -4.03 -18.53
C PRO A 381 -16.28 -3.31 -19.52
N ASN A 382 -16.77 -2.26 -20.16
CA ASN A 382 -15.94 -1.29 -20.89
C ASN A 382 -15.77 -0.04 -20.03
N LEU A 383 -14.67 0.69 -20.19
CA LEU A 383 -14.56 2.06 -19.72
C LEU A 383 -15.15 2.99 -20.79
N ASP A 384 -16.48 3.04 -20.83
CA ASP A 384 -17.27 3.96 -21.66
C ASP A 384 -17.84 5.11 -20.81
N ASP A 385 -18.47 6.12 -21.44
CA ASP A 385 -19.03 7.31 -20.76
C ASP A 385 -19.90 6.95 -19.54
N ARG A 386 -20.69 5.87 -19.66
CA ARG A 386 -21.58 5.41 -18.59
C ARG A 386 -20.78 4.93 -17.39
N HIS A 387 -19.75 4.11 -17.60
CA HIS A 387 -18.93 3.60 -16.51
C HIS A 387 -17.95 4.66 -15.97
N ALA A 388 -17.46 5.57 -16.81
CA ALA A 388 -16.67 6.72 -16.37
C ALA A 388 -17.49 7.62 -15.43
N GLN A 389 -18.74 7.94 -15.80
CA GLN A 389 -19.66 8.68 -14.93
C GLN A 389 -19.94 7.91 -13.63
N MET A 390 -20.14 6.59 -13.71
CA MET A 390 -20.30 5.74 -12.51
C MET A 390 -19.09 5.83 -11.58
N PHE A 391 -17.86 5.91 -12.10
CA PHE A 391 -16.67 6.10 -11.28
C PHE A 391 -16.69 7.42 -10.51
N LEU A 392 -17.06 8.51 -11.20
CA LEU A 392 -17.15 9.83 -10.60
C LEU A 392 -18.25 9.90 -9.52
N GLU A 393 -19.42 9.32 -9.79
CA GLU A 393 -20.56 9.34 -8.86
C GLU A 393 -20.35 8.43 -7.65
N ASN A 394 -19.82 7.22 -7.89
CA ASN A 394 -19.62 6.25 -6.82
C ASN A 394 -18.30 6.47 -6.07
N GLY A 395 -17.36 7.24 -6.61
CA GLY A 395 -16.09 7.57 -5.96
C GLY A 395 -15.14 6.38 -5.84
N TYR A 396 -15.15 5.43 -6.79
CA TYR A 396 -14.12 4.38 -6.85
C TYR A 396 -12.81 4.95 -7.38
N GLY A 397 -11.71 4.60 -6.71
CA GLY A 397 -10.39 5.15 -7.04
C GLY A 397 -9.74 4.55 -8.28
N TRP A 398 -10.13 3.33 -8.67
CA TRP A 398 -9.38 2.56 -9.68
C TRP A 398 -10.24 1.82 -10.70
N PHE A 399 -9.72 1.62 -11.90
CA PHE A 399 -10.15 0.57 -12.82
C PHE A 399 -8.97 -0.32 -13.17
N MET A 400 -9.23 -1.58 -13.49
CA MET A 400 -8.19 -2.55 -13.83
C MET A 400 -8.33 -3.04 -15.28
N GLY A 401 -7.20 -3.19 -15.96
CA GLY A 401 -7.09 -3.91 -17.23
C GLY A 401 -6.11 -5.07 -17.11
N PHE A 402 -6.35 -6.14 -17.87
CA PHE A 402 -5.48 -7.32 -17.92
C PHE A 402 -5.16 -7.70 -19.37
N ALA A 403 -3.96 -8.26 -19.59
CA ALA A 403 -3.46 -8.80 -20.86
C ALA A 403 -3.63 -7.88 -22.09
N ALA A 404 -3.29 -6.60 -21.96
CA ALA A 404 -3.27 -5.68 -23.10
C ALA A 404 -2.16 -6.06 -24.10
N ASN A 405 -2.53 -6.59 -25.26
CA ASN A 405 -1.60 -6.99 -26.32
C ASN A 405 -1.73 -6.05 -27.55
N PRO A 406 -0.61 -5.56 -28.14
CA PRO A 406 -0.62 -4.76 -29.37
C PRO A 406 -1.46 -5.34 -30.51
N ASN A 407 -1.48 -6.67 -30.67
CA ASN A 407 -2.26 -7.35 -31.69
C ASN A 407 -3.78 -7.20 -31.51
N LYS A 408 -4.23 -6.71 -30.35
CA LYS A 408 -5.64 -6.49 -29.99
C LYS A 408 -5.96 -5.01 -29.73
N TYR A 409 -5.07 -4.08 -30.08
CA TYR A 409 -5.30 -2.66 -29.81
C TYR A 409 -6.61 -2.14 -30.37
N GLN A 410 -7.01 -2.52 -31.58
CA GLN A 410 -8.30 -2.08 -32.14
C GLN A 410 -9.48 -2.44 -31.22
N THR A 411 -9.51 -3.65 -30.67
CA THR A 411 -10.57 -4.07 -29.75
C THR A 411 -10.42 -3.43 -28.39
N ILE A 412 -9.20 -3.23 -27.90
CA ILE A 412 -8.92 -2.61 -26.59
C ILE A 412 -9.36 -1.15 -26.60
N TRP A 413 -8.99 -0.37 -27.62
CA TRP A 413 -9.41 1.02 -27.77
C TRP A 413 -10.93 1.15 -27.88
N GLY A 414 -11.61 0.20 -28.52
CA GLY A 414 -13.07 0.13 -28.54
C GLY A 414 -13.73 -0.07 -27.17
N ARG A 415 -12.95 -0.42 -26.13
CA ARG A 415 -13.41 -0.58 -24.74
C ARG A 415 -12.99 0.58 -23.84
N LEU A 416 -12.23 1.55 -24.36
CA LEU A 416 -11.65 2.69 -23.63
C LEU A 416 -12.11 3.99 -24.31
N THR A 417 -13.39 4.30 -24.20
CA THR A 417 -14.02 5.42 -24.94
C THR A 417 -14.60 6.51 -24.04
N GLY A 418 -14.62 6.29 -22.73
CA GLY A 418 -15.26 7.16 -21.74
C GLY A 418 -14.39 8.20 -21.07
#